data_AF-A0A139BV02-F1
#
_entry.id   AF-A0A139BV02-F1
#
_cell.length_a   1.000
_cell.length_b   1.000
_cell.length_c   1.000
_cell.angle_alpha   90.00
_cell.angle_beta   90.00
_cell.angle_gamma   90.00
#
_symmetry.space_group_name_H-M   'P 1'
#
loop_
_entity.id
_entity.type
_entity.pdbx_description
1 polymer ?
#
loop_
_entity_poly.entity_id
_entity_poly.type
_entity_poly.pdbx_seq_one_letter_code
_entity_poly.pdbx_strand_id
1 'polypeptide(L)' 'MPLKKGASQTVISSNIKALVHEWEEDGSIGSSHPATKQKAVKQAVAISLKKAGKNRNTQPRKREK' A
#
# COMPACT_ATOMS: atom_id res chain seq x y z
N MET A 1 -10.16 1.69 5.75
CA MET A 1 -10.32 0.24 5.48
C MET A 1 -9.27 -0.64 6.19
N PRO A 2 -9.58 -1.90 6.54
CA PRO A 2 -8.61 -2.85 7.07
C PRO A 2 -7.78 -3.51 5.96
N LEU A 3 -6.48 -3.21 5.90
CA LEU A 3 -5.56 -3.84 4.94
C LEU A 3 -5.12 -5.23 5.39
N LYS A 4 -5.02 -6.16 4.43
CA LYS A 4 -4.55 -7.53 4.69
C LYS A 4 -3.11 -7.51 5.21
N LYS A 5 -2.84 -8.35 6.22
CA LYS A 5 -1.50 -8.56 6.78
C LYS A 5 -0.70 -9.53 5.89
N GLY A 6 0.61 -9.35 5.82
CA GLY A 6 1.51 -10.21 5.06
C GLY A 6 2.34 -9.45 4.03
N ALA A 7 3.45 -10.06 3.61
CA ALA A 7 4.44 -9.44 2.72
C ALA A 7 4.55 -10.11 1.34
N SER A 8 3.66 -11.05 1.04
CA SER A 8 3.60 -11.71 -0.27
C SER A 8 3.12 -10.73 -1.34
N GLN A 9 3.56 -10.93 -2.59
CA GLN A 9 3.16 -10.08 -3.70
C GLN A 9 1.64 -10.07 -3.89
N THR A 10 0.98 -11.21 -3.76
CA THR A 10 -0.49 -11.32 -3.85
C THR A 10 -1.21 -10.47 -2.81
N VAL A 11 -0.71 -10.44 -1.56
CA VAL A 11 -1.28 -9.60 -0.49
C VAL A 11 -1.07 -8.12 -0.79
N ILE A 12 0.13 -7.75 -1.23
CA ILE A 12 0.46 -6.36 -1.60
C ILE A 12 -0.43 -5.90 -2.76
N SER A 13 -0.55 -6.68 -3.82
CA SER A 13 -1.40 -6.38 -4.97
C SER A 13 -2.88 -6.29 -4.59
N SER A 14 -3.37 -7.18 -3.73
CA SER A 14 -4.75 -7.12 -3.21
C SER A 14 -5.00 -5.83 -2.42
N ASN A 15 -4.03 -5.38 -1.62
CA ASN A 15 -4.14 -4.14 -0.85
C ASN A 15 -4.11 -2.91 -1.78
N ILE A 16 -3.23 -2.89 -2.79
CA ILE A 16 -3.20 -1.81 -3.79
C ILE A 16 -4.54 -1.70 -4.51
N LYS A 17 -5.10 -2.84 -4.95
CA LYS A 17 -6.39 -2.86 -5.65
C LYS A 17 -7.52 -2.28 -4.80
N ALA A 18 -7.58 -2.66 -3.52
CA ALA A 18 -8.59 -2.14 -2.60
C ALA A 18 -8.47 -0.62 -2.41
N LEU A 19 -7.25 -0.10 -2.23
CA LEU A 19 -7.01 1.33 -2.02
C LEU A 19 -7.30 2.18 -3.26
N VAL A 20 -6.99 1.66 -4.45
CA VAL A 20 -7.33 2.36 -5.70
C VAL A 20 -8.83 2.35 -5.94
N HIS A 21 -9.50 1.24 -5.61
CA HIS A 21 -10.97 1.16 -5.73
C HIS A 21 -11.67 2.12 -4.77
N GLU A 22 -11.22 2.24 -3.52
CA GLU A 22 -11.69 3.25 -2.57
C GLU A 22 -11.60 4.67 -3.15
N TRP A 23 -10.48 4.99 -3.81
CA TRP A 23 -10.32 6.28 -4.48
C TRP A 23 -11.24 6.47 -5.70
N GLU A 24 -11.53 5.40 -6.45
CA GLU A 24 -12.45 5.46 -7.58
C GLU A 24 -13.89 5.74 -7.13
N GLU A 25 -14.30 5.21 -5.97
CA GLU A 25 -15.64 5.40 -5.40
C GLU A 25 -15.77 6.72 -4.64
N ASP A 26 -14.84 6.99 -3.71
CA ASP A 26 -14.95 8.10 -2.74
C ASP A 26 -14.06 9.30 -3.09
N GLY A 27 -13.21 9.21 -4.11
CA GLY A 27 -12.22 10.24 -4.44
C GLY A 27 -11.09 10.38 -3.42
N SER A 28 -11.01 9.47 -2.45
CA SER A 28 -10.07 9.53 -1.32
C SER A 28 -9.46 8.16 -1.00
N ILE A 29 -8.32 8.17 -0.31
CA ILE A 29 -7.70 6.98 0.28
C ILE A 29 -7.50 7.28 1.75
N GLY A 30 -8.41 6.80 2.60
CA GLY A 30 -8.45 7.20 4.00
C GLY A 30 -8.59 8.72 4.15
N SER A 31 -7.58 9.37 4.73
CA SER A 31 -7.58 10.84 4.91
C SER A 31 -6.95 11.62 3.75
N SER A 32 -6.37 10.94 2.76
CA SER A 32 -5.71 11.58 1.62
C SER A 32 -6.66 11.71 0.45
N HIS A 33 -6.57 12.81 -0.30
CA HIS A 33 -7.43 13.10 -1.46
C HIS A 33 -6.56 13.32 -2.72
N PRO A 34 -6.05 12.25 -3.34
CA PRO A 34 -5.23 12.36 -4.54
C PRO A 34 -6.05 12.94 -5.70
N ALA A 35 -5.55 14.01 -6.32
CA ALA A 35 -6.23 14.64 -7.46
C ALA A 35 -6.28 13.79 -8.74
N THR A 36 -5.44 12.75 -8.85
CA THR A 36 -5.39 11.90 -10.06
C THR A 36 -5.18 10.44 -9.70
N LYS A 37 -5.64 9.54 -10.59
CA LYS A 37 -5.46 8.09 -10.46
C LYS A 37 -4.01 7.69 -10.25
N GLN A 38 -3.09 8.33 -10.98
CA GLN A 38 -1.66 8.05 -10.84
C GLN A 38 -1.12 8.40 -9.44
N LYS A 39 -1.60 9.49 -8.83
CA LYS A 39 -1.24 9.86 -7.45
C LYS A 39 -1.86 8.88 -6.45
N ALA A 40 -3.10 8.46 -6.67
CA ALA A 40 -3.79 7.45 -5.87
C ALA A 40 -3.03 6.12 -5.88
N VAL A 41 -2.62 5.63 -7.05
CA VAL A 41 -1.81 4.41 -7.20
C VAL A 41 -0.49 4.51 -6.45
N LYS A 42 0.25 5.63 -6.58
CA LYS A 42 1.51 5.84 -5.85
C LYS A 42 1.30 5.76 -4.33
N GLN A 43 0.25 6.40 -3.82
CA GLN A 43 -0.11 6.36 -2.40
C GLN A 43 -0.50 4.95 -1.95
N ALA A 44 -1.33 4.25 -2.74
CA ALA A 44 -1.76 2.88 -2.49
C ALA A 44 -0.57 1.91 -2.39
N VAL A 45 0.40 2.03 -3.30
CA VAL A 45 1.65 1.26 -3.27
C VAL A 45 2.45 1.55 -2.00
N ALA A 46 2.63 2.83 -1.64
CA ALA A 46 3.38 3.22 -0.45
C ALA A 46 2.75 2.67 0.84
N ILE A 47 1.44 2.78 0.99
CA ILE A 47 0.69 2.25 2.13
C ILE A 47 0.81 0.72 2.18
N SER A 48 0.66 0.04 1.05
CA SER A 48 0.71 -1.43 0.96
C SER A 48 2.09 -1.99 1.31
N LEU A 49 3.16 -1.35 0.82
CA LEU A 49 4.54 -1.72 1.17
C LEU A 49 4.85 -1.43 2.65
N LYS A 50 4.39 -0.30 3.18
CA LYS A 50 4.51 0.01 4.61
C LYS A 50 3.80 -1.04 5.47
N LYS A 51 2.59 -1.45 5.07
CA LYS A 51 1.82 -2.49 5.77
C LYS A 51 2.48 -3.87 5.71
N ALA A 52 3.15 -4.18 4.61
CA ALA A 52 3.94 -5.39 4.41
C ALA A 52 5.27 -5.41 5.19
N GLY A 53 5.62 -4.33 5.91
CA GLY A 53 6.93 -4.22 6.56
C GLY A 53 8.09 -4.10 5.57
N LYS A 54 7.83 -3.67 4.33
CA LYS A 54 8.82 -3.39 3.30
C LYS A 54 9.03 -1.88 3.19
N ASN A 55 9.61 -1.29 4.22
CA ASN A 55 10.03 0.12 4.25
C ASN A 55 11.45 0.24 3.69
N ARG A 56 11.68 1.19 2.76
CA ARG A 56 13.02 1.45 2.18
C ARG A 56 14.07 1.83 3.25
N ASN A 57 13.64 2.28 4.43
CA ASN A 57 14.51 2.65 5.55
C ASN A 57 14.90 1.49 6.47
N THR A 58 14.35 0.29 6.26
CA THR A 58 14.88 -0.92 6.89
C THR A 58 15.85 -1.54 5.90
N GLN A 59 17.14 -1.27 6.07
CA GLN A 59 18.22 -2.09 5.53
C GLN A 59 17.86 -3.58 5.68
N PRO A 60 18.34 -4.47 4.79
CA PRO A 60 18.16 -5.89 5.01
C PRO A 60 18.81 -6.23 6.36
N ARG A 61 17.98 -6.48 7.39
CA ARG A 61 18.45 -7.20 8.56
C ARG A 61 18.92 -8.53 8.00
N LYS A 62 20.24 -8.68 7.82
CA LYS A 62 20.88 -9.98 7.67
C LYS A 62 20.23 -10.86 8.73
N ARG A 63 19.43 -11.82 8.31
CA ARG A 63 19.09 -12.94 9.18
C ARG A 63 20.39 -13.70 9.29
N GLU A 64 21.19 -13.35 10.29
CA GLU A 64 22.26 -14.23 10.75
C GLU A 64 21.62 -15.57 11.09
N LYS A 65 22.15 -16.61 10.46
CA LYS A 65 21.80 -18.00 10.73
C LYS A 65 22.67 -18.50 11.89
#